data_AF-A0AAD5C3Y3-F1
#
_entry.id   AF-A0AAD5C3Y3-F1
#
_cell.length_a   1.000
_cell.length_b   1.000
_cell.length_c   1.000
_cell.angle_alpha   90.00
_cell.angle_beta   90.00
_cell.angle_gamma   90.00
#
_symmetry.space_group_name_H-M   'P 1'
#
loop_
_entity.id
_entity.type
_entity.pdbx_description
1 polymer ?
#
loop_
_entity_poly.entity_id
_entity_poly.type
_entity_poly.pdbx_seq_one_letter_code
_entity_poly.pdbx_strand_id
1 'polypeptide(L)'
;MKFVIRGFYRKRGATLKFVLVGAHMFWWLYKSPNGVDDPSKPWPTILWLQGGPGGSGVGFGNFGEIGPLDVNLKPRNSTWLQKANLLFVDSPVGTGYSYVEDDKLFVKTDEEAATDLTTLLKAIYNVNTTLEGSPLYIFAESYGGKFAVTLGLSLLQAIEQGQLKLQLGGVALGDSWISPEDFVVSLTKRGGITS
;
A
#
# COMPACT_ATOMS: atom_id res chain seq x y z
N MET A 1 -2.40 -18.86 13.07
CA MET A 1 -2.71 -17.64 12.30
C MET A 1 -4.04 -17.10 12.78
N LYS A 2 -4.05 -16.05 13.61
CA LYS A 2 -5.30 -15.48 14.16
C LYS A 2 -5.70 -14.32 13.25
N PHE A 3 -6.72 -14.54 12.42
CA PHE A 3 -7.42 -13.57 11.56
C PHE A 3 -6.70 -13.07 10.30
N VAL A 4 -7.31 -13.38 9.17
CA VAL A 4 -7.05 -12.80 7.85
C VAL A 4 -8.33 -12.09 7.43
N ILE A 5 -8.24 -10.80 7.11
CA ILE A 5 -9.34 -10.06 6.50
C ILE A 5 -8.96 -9.81 5.04
N ARG A 6 -9.81 -10.28 4.12
CA ARG A 6 -9.71 -10.01 2.69
C ARG A 6 -10.97 -9.28 2.27
N GLY A 7 -10.83 -8.33 1.37
CA GLY A 7 -11.98 -7.59 0.87
C GLY A 7 -11.71 -6.95 -0.48
N PHE A 8 -12.81 -6.58 -1.13
CA PHE A 8 -12.78 -5.62 -2.22
C PHE A 8 -13.33 -4.31 -1.70
N TYR A 9 -12.66 -3.21 -1.99
CA TYR A 9 -13.23 -1.89 -1.80
C TYR A 9 -13.89 -1.41 -3.09
N ARG A 10 -15.15 -0.98 -3.00
CA ARG A 10 -15.92 -0.34 -4.07
C ARG A 10 -16.08 1.14 -3.76
N LYS A 11 -15.55 2.01 -4.62
CA LYS A 11 -15.81 3.46 -4.59
C LYS A 11 -17.33 3.69 -4.69
N ARG A 12 -17.95 4.30 -3.67
CA ARG A 12 -19.31 4.87 -3.76
C ARG A 12 -19.24 6.38 -3.62
N GLY A 13 -19.90 7.09 -4.53
CA GLY A 13 -19.83 8.54 -4.68
C GLY A 13 -20.28 9.32 -3.44
N ALA A 14 -19.48 10.32 -3.07
CA ALA A 14 -19.89 11.45 -2.26
C ALA A 14 -19.48 12.75 -2.99
N THR A 15 -20.48 13.63 -3.09
CA THR A 15 -20.57 15.01 -3.59
C THR A 15 -19.30 15.70 -4.14
N LEU A 16 -19.35 15.97 -5.46
CA LEU A 16 -18.54 16.89 -6.29
C LEU A 16 -17.01 16.69 -6.36
N LYS A 17 -16.59 15.50 -6.81
CA LYS A 17 -15.82 15.27 -8.05
C LYS A 17 -15.86 13.77 -8.35
N PHE A 18 -16.19 13.42 -9.58
CA PHE A 18 -16.58 12.07 -10.01
C PHE A 18 -15.59 10.99 -9.55
N VAL A 19 -16.11 10.01 -8.82
CA VAL A 19 -15.40 8.90 -8.23
C VAL A 19 -16.12 7.64 -8.72
N LEU A 20 -15.44 6.91 -9.60
CA LEU A 20 -16.07 6.00 -10.57
C LEU A 20 -16.52 4.69 -9.90
N VAL A 21 -17.80 4.37 -10.08
CA VAL A 21 -18.38 3.06 -9.76
C VAL A 21 -17.82 2.05 -10.77
N GLY A 22 -17.39 0.88 -10.30
CA GLY A 22 -16.88 -0.20 -11.17
C GLY A 22 -15.37 -0.44 -11.10
N ALA A 23 -14.64 0.28 -10.25
CA ALA A 23 -13.24 -0.01 -9.90
C ALA A 23 -13.17 -0.73 -8.53
N HIS A 24 -12.44 -1.85 -8.47
CA HIS A 24 -12.38 -2.73 -7.31
C HIS A 24 -10.94 -3.02 -6.91
N MET A 25 -10.53 -2.55 -5.73
CA MET A 25 -9.20 -2.80 -5.19
C MET A 25 -9.20 -4.02 -4.27
N PHE A 26 -8.30 -4.96 -4.54
CA PHE A 26 -8.04 -6.12 -3.69
C PHE A 26 -6.96 -5.80 -2.65
N TRP A 27 -7.23 -6.21 -1.41
CA TRP A 27 -6.32 -6.03 -0.30
C TRP A 27 -6.38 -7.20 0.68
N TRP A 28 -5.30 -7.35 1.43
CA TRP A 28 -5.12 -8.43 2.38
C TRP A 28 -4.43 -7.94 3.65
N LEU A 29 -5.13 -8.05 4.78
CA LEU A 29 -4.60 -7.72 6.09
C LEU A 29 -4.31 -8.98 6.92
N TYR A 30 -3.07 -9.10 7.39
CA TYR A 30 -2.68 -10.03 8.45
C TYR A 30 -2.55 -9.28 9.77
N LYS A 31 -3.25 -9.76 10.81
CA LYS A 31 -2.99 -9.33 12.17
C LYS A 31 -1.85 -10.15 12.78
N SER A 32 -0.91 -9.47 13.41
CA SER A 32 0.22 -10.12 14.07
C SER A 32 -0.27 -10.94 15.27
N PRO A 33 0.21 -12.19 15.45
CA PRO A 33 -0.04 -12.94 16.67
C PRO A 33 0.67 -12.34 17.90
N ASN A 34 1.66 -11.47 17.69
CA ASN A 34 2.42 -10.78 18.74
C ASN A 34 1.78 -9.43 19.12
N GLY A 35 0.73 -9.01 18.41
CA GLY A 35 0.03 -7.76 18.68
C GLY A 35 -0.54 -7.74 20.09
N VAL A 36 -0.23 -6.68 20.83
CA VAL A 36 -0.78 -6.41 22.15
C VAL A 36 -1.74 -5.24 22.04
N ASP A 37 -2.92 -5.37 22.63
CA ASP A 37 -3.90 -4.29 22.75
C ASP A 37 -3.53 -3.38 23.93
N ASP A 38 -2.42 -2.66 23.76
CA ASP A 38 -1.87 -1.71 24.74
C ASP A 38 -1.85 -0.30 24.14
N PRO A 39 -2.74 0.60 24.59
CA PRO A 39 -2.79 1.99 24.11
C PRO A 39 -1.49 2.77 24.33
N SER A 40 -0.65 2.39 25.31
CA SER A 40 0.64 3.03 25.55
C SER A 40 1.73 2.58 24.57
N LYS A 41 1.51 1.46 23.89
CA LYS A 41 2.42 0.86 22.90
C LYS A 41 1.62 0.31 21.72
N PRO A 42 0.98 1.19 20.93
CA PRO A 42 0.11 0.75 19.86
C PRO A 42 0.89 -0.10 18.84
N TRP A 43 0.34 -1.27 18.52
CA TRP A 43 0.98 -2.17 17.56
C TRP A 43 0.90 -1.57 16.15
N PRO A 44 2.02 -1.46 15.39
CA PRO A 44 2.01 -0.79 14.10
C PRO A 44 1.37 -1.64 12.99
N THR A 45 0.91 -0.96 11.95
CA THR A 45 0.49 -1.59 10.69
C THR A 45 1.41 -1.12 9.57
N ILE A 46 1.93 -2.05 8.78
CA ILE A 46 2.72 -1.76 7.59
C ILE A 46 1.83 -1.95 6.36
N LEU A 47 1.69 -0.90 5.55
CA LEU A 47 1.18 -1.00 4.19
C LEU A 47 2.35 -1.25 3.25
N TRP A 48 2.28 -2.32 2.45
CA TRP A 48 3.26 -2.63 1.41
C TRP A 48 2.74 -2.22 0.03
N LEU A 49 3.51 -1.41 -0.71
CA LEU A 49 3.24 -0.99 -2.08
C LEU A 49 4.33 -1.49 -3.03
N GLN A 50 3.95 -2.42 -3.89
CA GLN A 50 4.85 -2.95 -4.93
C GLN A 50 4.99 -1.98 -6.11
N GLY A 51 6.12 -2.07 -6.81
CA GLY A 51 6.38 -1.33 -8.05
C GLY A 51 5.87 -2.00 -9.32
N GLY A 52 6.64 -1.84 -10.40
CA GLY A 52 6.27 -2.25 -11.77
C GLY A 52 6.41 -1.07 -12.75
N PRO A 53 5.41 -0.17 -12.88
CA PRO A 53 4.08 -0.20 -12.25
C PRO A 53 3.24 -1.41 -12.72
N GLY A 54 2.31 -1.88 -11.88
CA GLY A 54 1.48 -3.06 -12.18
C GLY A 54 1.91 -4.37 -11.51
N GLY A 55 2.96 -4.34 -10.67
CA GLY A 55 3.36 -5.48 -9.84
C GLY A 55 2.38 -5.69 -8.70
N SER A 56 1.91 -6.93 -8.52
CA SER A 56 0.97 -7.26 -7.44
C SER A 56 1.63 -7.20 -6.07
N GLY A 57 1.18 -6.28 -5.20
CA GLY A 57 1.63 -6.23 -3.81
C GLY A 57 1.20 -7.43 -2.98
N VAL A 58 0.09 -8.07 -3.36
CA VAL A 58 -0.32 -9.34 -2.73
C VAL A 58 0.45 -10.54 -3.30
N GLY A 59 0.89 -10.49 -4.56
CA GLY A 59 1.73 -11.52 -5.15
C GLY A 59 3.16 -11.45 -4.62
N PHE A 60 3.85 -10.35 -4.89
CA PHE A 60 5.27 -10.16 -4.58
C PHE A 60 5.51 -9.86 -3.10
N GLY A 61 5.00 -8.74 -2.58
CA GLY A 61 5.22 -8.37 -1.17
C GLY A 61 4.81 -9.45 -0.17
N ASN A 62 3.62 -10.01 -0.33
CA ASN A 62 3.12 -11.04 0.59
C ASN A 62 3.77 -12.41 0.36
N PHE A 63 3.66 -12.99 -0.84
CA PHE A 63 4.14 -14.37 -1.07
C PHE A 63 5.56 -14.48 -1.60
N GLY A 64 6.20 -13.38 -2.00
CA GLY A 64 7.59 -13.32 -2.45
C GLY A 64 8.55 -12.80 -1.38
N GLU A 65 8.09 -11.91 -0.51
CA GLU A 65 8.99 -11.14 0.37
C GLU A 65 8.64 -11.27 1.86
N ILE A 66 7.86 -10.32 2.40
CA ILE A 66 7.75 -10.08 3.84
C ILE A 66 6.56 -10.79 4.51
N GLY A 67 5.64 -11.35 3.71
CA GLY A 67 4.45 -12.02 4.23
C GLY A 67 4.74 -13.35 4.95
N PRO A 68 3.74 -13.93 5.62
CA PRO A 68 3.92 -15.09 6.50
C PRO A 68 4.11 -16.42 5.77
N LEU A 69 3.72 -16.50 4.49
CA LEU A 69 3.83 -17.70 3.67
C LEU A 69 4.64 -17.41 2.41
N ASP A 70 5.38 -18.39 1.92
CA ASP A 70 6.01 -18.33 0.60
C ASP A 70 5.04 -18.68 -0.55
N VAL A 71 5.53 -18.62 -1.79
CA VAL A 71 4.76 -18.96 -3.00
C VAL A 71 4.22 -20.40 -3.02
N ASN A 72 4.81 -21.30 -2.23
CA ASN A 72 4.35 -22.69 -2.06
C ASN A 72 3.48 -22.85 -0.81
N LEU A 73 3.04 -21.74 -0.22
CA LEU A 73 2.23 -21.66 1.00
C LEU A 73 2.91 -22.25 2.24
N LYS A 74 4.25 -22.30 2.27
CA LYS A 74 5.02 -22.74 3.44
C LYS A 74 5.27 -21.56 4.39
N PRO A 75 5.21 -21.75 5.71
CA PRO A 75 5.51 -20.70 6.67
C PRO A 75 6.91 -20.12 6.53
N ARG A 76 7.03 -18.80 6.71
CA ARG A 76 8.30 -18.07 6.73
C ARG A 76 8.68 -17.63 8.14
N ASN A 77 9.91 -17.96 8.53
CA ASN A 77 10.49 -17.50 9.79
C ASN A 77 10.97 -16.03 9.73
N SER A 78 11.17 -15.48 8.53
CA SER A 78 11.62 -14.10 8.30
C SER A 78 10.49 -13.09 8.13
N THR A 79 9.23 -13.49 8.32
CA THR A 79 8.08 -12.61 8.09
C THR A 79 8.10 -11.39 9.00
N TRP A 80 7.74 -10.24 8.43
CA TRP A 80 7.60 -8.99 9.18
C TRP A 80 6.38 -8.97 10.10
N LEU A 81 5.50 -9.97 9.97
CA LEU A 81 4.36 -10.17 10.86
C LEU A 81 4.78 -10.34 12.33
N GLN A 82 6.07 -10.62 12.60
CA GLN A 82 6.62 -10.65 13.95
C GLN A 82 6.67 -9.28 14.64
N LYS A 83 6.62 -8.17 13.87
CA LYS A 83 6.84 -6.79 14.35
C LYS A 83 5.69 -5.83 14.03
N ALA A 84 4.82 -6.16 13.07
CA ALA A 84 3.70 -5.31 12.65
C ALA A 84 2.54 -6.15 12.13
N ASN A 85 1.34 -5.57 12.05
CA ASN A 85 0.32 -6.06 11.13
C ASN A 85 0.77 -5.76 9.69
N LEU A 86 0.41 -6.61 8.73
CA LEU A 86 0.80 -6.43 7.33
C LEU A 86 -0.43 -6.25 6.45
N LEU A 87 -0.54 -5.10 5.81
CA LEU A 87 -1.56 -4.76 4.81
C LEU A 87 -0.91 -4.77 3.43
N PHE A 88 -1.34 -5.68 2.58
CA PHE A 88 -0.93 -5.76 1.19
C PHE A 88 -2.07 -5.28 0.31
N VAL A 89 -1.75 -4.49 -0.72
CA VAL A 89 -2.73 -3.95 -1.65
C VAL A 89 -2.22 -4.16 -3.07
N ASP A 90 -3.12 -4.61 -3.95
CA ASP A 90 -2.86 -4.61 -5.38
C ASP A 90 -3.22 -3.24 -5.95
N SER A 91 -2.21 -2.42 -6.22
CA SER A 91 -2.36 -1.03 -6.66
C SER A 91 -1.41 -0.72 -7.82
N PRO A 92 -1.81 0.13 -8.79
CA PRO A 92 -3.13 0.75 -8.96
C PRO A 92 -4.23 -0.27 -9.31
N VAL A 93 -5.48 0.17 -9.40
CA VAL A 93 -6.58 -0.72 -9.86
C VAL A 93 -6.25 -1.28 -11.26
N GLY A 94 -6.50 -2.58 -11.48
CA GLY A 94 -6.02 -3.33 -12.65
C GLY A 94 -4.79 -4.19 -12.38
N THR A 95 -4.08 -3.95 -11.28
CA THR A 95 -2.96 -4.77 -10.82
C THR A 95 -3.44 -6.03 -10.13
N GLY A 96 -2.80 -7.18 -10.37
CA GLY A 96 -3.03 -8.41 -9.60
C GLY A 96 -4.50 -8.85 -9.60
N TYR A 97 -5.11 -8.91 -8.42
CA TYR A 97 -6.54 -9.23 -8.26
C TYR A 97 -7.46 -7.99 -8.27
N SER A 98 -6.91 -6.77 -8.29
CA SER A 98 -7.68 -5.54 -8.48
C SER A 98 -8.12 -5.41 -9.94
N TYR A 99 -9.37 -5.02 -10.19
CA TYR A 99 -9.92 -4.96 -11.55
C TYR A 99 -10.89 -3.80 -11.73
N VAL A 100 -11.16 -3.48 -13.00
CA VAL A 100 -12.16 -2.51 -13.42
C VAL A 100 -13.22 -3.19 -14.29
N GLU A 101 -14.45 -2.69 -14.24
CA GLU A 101 -15.55 -3.14 -15.09
C GLU A 101 -15.54 -2.46 -16.47
N ASP A 102 -14.88 -1.29 -16.59
CA ASP A 102 -14.65 -0.55 -17.85
C ASP A 102 -13.20 -0.05 -17.86
N ASP A 103 -12.47 -0.31 -18.95
CA ASP A 103 -11.06 0.07 -19.12
C ASP A 103 -10.81 1.57 -19.00
N LYS A 104 -11.84 2.42 -19.20
CA LYS A 104 -11.73 3.87 -18.97
C LYS A 104 -11.43 4.22 -17.52
N LEU A 105 -11.65 3.28 -16.59
CA LEU A 105 -11.44 3.43 -15.15
C LEU A 105 -10.01 3.10 -14.73
N PHE A 106 -9.14 2.62 -15.63
CA PHE A 106 -7.73 2.46 -15.31
C PHE A 106 -7.11 3.80 -14.90
N VAL A 107 -6.32 3.75 -13.84
CA VAL A 107 -5.58 4.89 -13.29
C VAL A 107 -4.53 5.36 -14.30
N LYS A 108 -4.45 6.68 -14.47
CA LYS A 108 -3.56 7.33 -15.46
C LYS A 108 -2.45 8.15 -14.81
N THR A 109 -2.60 8.50 -13.53
CA THR A 109 -1.60 9.30 -12.80
C THR A 109 -1.36 8.78 -11.39
N ASP A 110 -0.22 9.17 -10.79
CA ASP A 110 0.12 8.81 -9.42
C ASP A 110 -0.87 9.41 -8.41
N GLU A 111 -1.44 10.59 -8.70
CA GLU A 111 -2.46 11.24 -7.88
C GLU A 111 -3.80 10.49 -7.89
N GLU A 112 -4.19 9.94 -9.05
CA GLU A 112 -5.36 9.07 -9.15
C GLU A 112 -5.15 7.78 -8.33
N ALA A 113 -3.96 7.16 -8.44
CA ALA A 113 -3.59 5.98 -7.63
C ALA A 113 -3.66 6.30 -6.12
N ALA A 114 -3.08 7.44 -5.71
CA ALA A 114 -3.09 7.89 -4.32
C ALA A 114 -4.51 8.18 -3.83
N THR A 115 -5.38 8.77 -4.68
CA THR A 115 -6.79 9.02 -4.34
C THR A 115 -7.52 7.71 -4.05
N ASP A 116 -7.32 6.69 -4.88
CA ASP A 116 -7.94 5.38 -4.69
C ASP A 116 -7.43 4.69 -3.42
N LEU A 117 -6.12 4.70 -3.19
CA LEU A 117 -5.49 4.17 -1.97
C LEU A 117 -5.95 4.89 -0.69
N THR A 118 -6.04 6.23 -0.71
CA THR A 118 -6.59 7.02 0.41
C THR A 118 -8.04 6.66 0.67
N THR A 119 -8.82 6.42 -0.38
CA THR A 119 -10.22 6.02 -0.25
C THR A 119 -10.35 4.63 0.38
N LEU A 120 -9.51 3.67 -0.05
CA LEU A 120 -9.41 2.35 0.55
C LEU A 120 -9.04 2.44 2.04
N LEU A 121 -8.03 3.25 2.40
CA LEU A 121 -7.60 3.41 3.79
C LEU A 121 -8.68 4.06 4.66
N LYS A 122 -9.43 5.03 4.14
CA LYS A 122 -10.63 5.55 4.82
C LYS A 122 -11.64 4.43 5.11
N ALA A 123 -11.90 3.54 4.16
CA ALA A 123 -12.83 2.43 4.36
C ALA A 123 -12.33 1.39 5.37
N ILE A 124 -11.02 1.16 5.45
CA ILE A 124 -10.41 0.23 6.42
C ILE A 124 -10.37 0.84 7.82
N TYR A 125 -9.85 2.06 7.97
CA TYR A 125 -9.54 2.67 9.26
C TYR A 125 -10.73 3.35 9.92
N ASN A 126 -11.61 4.03 9.17
CA ASN A 126 -12.74 4.74 9.79
C ASN A 126 -13.82 3.79 10.34
N VAL A 127 -13.83 2.52 9.91
CA VAL A 127 -14.78 1.50 10.37
C VAL A 127 -14.17 0.61 11.45
N ASN A 128 -12.84 0.49 11.50
CA ASN A 128 -12.15 -0.43 12.39
C ASN A 128 -11.44 0.32 13.53
N THR A 129 -12.12 0.47 14.65
CA THR A 129 -11.59 1.14 15.86
C THR A 129 -10.31 0.50 16.40
N THR A 130 -10.06 -0.80 16.13
CA THR A 130 -8.81 -1.46 16.53
C THR A 130 -7.59 -1.01 15.71
N LEU A 131 -7.81 -0.36 14.56
CA LEU A 131 -6.75 0.21 13.74
C LEU A 131 -6.61 1.73 13.93
N GLU A 132 -7.61 2.41 14.49
CA GLU A 132 -7.59 3.87 14.70
C GLU A 132 -6.39 4.33 15.54
N GLY A 133 -6.01 3.55 16.56
CA GLY A 133 -4.82 3.82 17.38
C GLY A 133 -3.52 3.22 16.84
N SER A 134 -3.56 2.42 15.76
CA SER A 134 -2.38 1.75 15.20
C SER A 134 -1.65 2.69 14.22
N PRO A 135 -0.38 3.06 14.46
CA PRO A 135 0.36 3.87 13.51
C PRO A 135 0.56 3.10 12.20
N LEU A 136 0.25 3.76 11.08
CA LEU A 136 0.49 3.23 9.74
C LEU A 136 1.88 3.66 9.24
N TYR A 137 2.67 2.69 8.81
CA TYR A 137 3.91 2.93 8.06
C TYR A 137 3.74 2.44 6.63
N ILE A 138 4.13 3.27 5.66
CA ILE A 138 4.09 2.91 4.25
C ILE A 138 5.46 2.44 3.84
N PHE A 139 5.56 1.19 3.39
CA PHE A 139 6.76 0.62 2.81
C PHE A 139 6.52 0.35 1.34
N ALA A 140 7.51 0.67 0.51
CA ALA A 140 7.38 0.48 -0.91
C ALA A 140 8.67 0.08 -1.59
N GLU A 141 8.53 -0.56 -2.75
CA GLU A 141 9.64 -1.02 -3.57
C GLU A 141 9.51 -0.50 -5.01
N SER A 142 10.63 -0.18 -5.67
CA SER A 142 10.67 0.17 -7.10
C SER A 142 9.76 1.37 -7.43
N TYR A 143 8.89 1.28 -8.45
CA TYR A 143 7.90 2.34 -8.77
C TYR A 143 6.92 2.60 -7.62
N GLY A 144 6.73 1.62 -6.72
CA GLY A 144 5.89 1.76 -5.54
C GLY A 144 6.30 2.93 -4.67
N GLY A 145 7.58 3.35 -4.74
CA GLY A 145 8.04 4.54 -4.02
C GLY A 145 7.37 5.84 -4.46
N LYS A 146 7.05 6.00 -5.77
CA LYS A 146 6.26 7.15 -6.23
C LYS A 146 4.85 7.11 -5.65
N PHE A 147 4.20 5.94 -5.69
CA PHE A 147 2.90 5.75 -5.05
C PHE A 147 2.94 6.05 -3.56
N ALA A 148 3.99 5.63 -2.84
CA ALA A 148 4.12 5.84 -1.40
C ALA A 148 4.27 7.33 -1.02
N VAL A 149 5.07 8.09 -1.76
CA VAL A 149 5.24 9.53 -1.52
C VAL A 149 3.95 10.29 -1.82
N THR A 150 3.33 10.03 -2.98
CA THR A 150 2.07 10.70 -3.36
C THR A 150 0.92 10.32 -2.41
N LEU A 151 0.86 9.05 -1.99
CA LEU A 151 -0.08 8.60 -0.95
C LEU A 151 0.18 9.29 0.38
N GLY A 152 1.43 9.37 0.84
CA GLY A 152 1.79 10.03 2.10
C GLY A 152 1.24 11.46 2.18
N LEU A 153 1.40 12.24 1.11
CA LEU A 153 0.83 13.59 1.01
C LEU A 153 -0.70 13.58 1.04
N SER A 154 -1.34 12.67 0.28
CA SER A 154 -2.80 12.54 0.25
C SER A 154 -3.38 12.17 1.62
N LEU A 155 -2.70 11.30 2.38
CA LEU A 155 -3.12 10.90 3.72
C LEU A 155 -2.99 12.04 4.72
N LEU A 156 -1.87 12.79 4.70
CA LEU A 156 -1.71 13.96 5.57
C LEU A 156 -2.85 14.95 5.38
N GLN A 157 -3.19 15.28 4.12
CA GLN A 157 -4.33 16.16 3.82
C GLN A 157 -5.66 15.60 4.33
N ALA A 158 -5.91 14.30 4.13
CA ALA A 158 -7.13 13.66 4.60
C ALA A 158 -7.26 13.63 6.14
N ILE A 159 -6.13 13.48 6.85
CA ILE A 159 -6.05 13.51 8.32
C ILE A 159 -6.30 14.93 8.83
N GLU A 160 -5.64 15.94 8.25
CA GLU A 160 -5.82 17.35 8.62
C GLU A 160 -7.27 17.83 8.40
N GLN A 161 -7.94 17.31 7.38
CA GLN A 161 -9.36 17.59 7.10
C GLN A 161 -10.33 16.78 7.98
N GLY A 162 -9.84 15.92 8.89
CA GLY A 162 -10.66 15.06 9.74
C GLY A 162 -11.44 13.97 8.99
N GLN A 163 -11.07 13.68 7.73
CA GLN A 163 -11.74 12.69 6.89
C GLN A 163 -11.18 11.27 7.07
N LEU A 164 -10.00 11.14 7.67
CA LEU A 164 -9.33 9.89 7.92
C LEU A 164 -8.81 9.86 9.36
N LYS A 165 -9.27 8.86 10.12
CA LYS A 165 -8.80 8.62 11.49
C LYS A 165 -7.64 7.64 11.49
N LEU A 166 -6.46 8.17 11.22
CA LEU A 166 -5.23 7.39 11.06
C LEU A 166 -4.05 8.20 11.59
N GLN A 167 -3.12 7.55 12.28
CA GLN A 167 -1.81 8.12 12.58
C GLN A 167 -0.81 7.66 11.53
N LEU A 168 -0.24 8.60 10.76
CA LEU A 168 0.84 8.28 9.83
C LEU A 168 2.17 8.28 10.57
N GLY A 169 2.78 7.10 10.69
CA GLY A 169 4.06 6.90 11.38
C GLY A 169 5.29 7.18 10.50
N GLY A 170 5.17 7.01 9.18
CA GLY A 170 6.23 7.33 8.23
C GLY A 170 6.12 6.64 6.87
N VAL A 171 7.04 7.00 5.97
CA VAL A 171 7.19 6.42 4.63
C VAL A 171 8.63 5.93 4.47
N ALA A 172 8.80 4.67 4.06
CA ALA A 172 10.08 4.01 3.82
C ALA A 172 10.15 3.43 2.42
N LEU A 173 11.28 3.65 1.74
CA LEU A 173 11.45 3.40 0.31
C LEU A 173 12.63 2.43 0.09
N GLY A 174 12.34 1.18 -0.29
CA GLY A 174 13.33 0.20 -0.72
C GLY A 174 13.54 0.29 -2.22
N ASP A 175 14.80 0.39 -2.67
CA ASP A 175 15.21 0.37 -4.09
C ASP A 175 14.27 1.14 -5.05
N SER A 176 13.80 2.30 -4.59
CA SER A 176 12.68 3.01 -5.21
C SER A 176 13.13 3.91 -6.37
N TRP A 177 12.34 3.93 -7.44
CA TRP A 177 12.59 4.81 -8.59
C TRP A 177 11.87 6.16 -8.40
N ILE A 178 12.50 7.07 -7.65
CA ILE A 178 11.91 8.37 -7.27
C ILE A 178 12.30 9.49 -8.23
N SER A 179 13.60 9.65 -8.51
CA SER A 179 14.12 10.67 -9.43
C SER A 179 14.64 9.99 -10.70
N PRO A 180 13.93 10.10 -11.83
CA PRO A 180 14.38 9.55 -13.09
C PRO A 180 15.73 10.10 -13.55
N GLU A 181 15.98 11.39 -13.32
CA GLU A 181 17.22 12.07 -13.70
C GLU A 181 18.41 11.51 -12.91
N ASP A 182 18.31 11.46 -11.58
CA ASP A 182 19.39 10.92 -10.74
C ASP A 182 19.64 9.44 -11.02
N PHE A 183 18.58 8.67 -11.28
CA PHE A 183 18.68 7.26 -11.62
C PHE A 183 19.44 7.06 -12.94
N VAL A 184 19.08 7.78 -14.01
CA VAL A 184 19.76 7.68 -15.32
C VAL A 184 21.21 8.16 -15.23
N VAL A 185 21.47 9.23 -14.48
CA VAL A 185 22.84 9.74 -14.26
C VAL A 185 23.69 8.72 -13.50
N SER A 186 23.12 8.00 -12.53
CA SER A 186 23.84 6.96 -11.79
C SER A 186 24.21 5.74 -12.66
N LEU A 187 23.34 5.37 -13.60
CA LEU A 187 23.57 4.26 -14.53
C LEU A 187 24.64 4.61 -15.57
N THR A 188 24.59 5.82 -16.11
CA THR A 188 25.56 6.30 -17.11
C THR A 188 26.95 6.52 -16.52
N LYS A 189 27.06 6.96 -15.26
CA LYS A 189 28.37 7.07 -14.57
C LYS A 189 29.03 5.73 -14.24
N ARG A 190 28.28 4.62 -14.18
CA ARG A 190 28.84 3.26 -14.01
C ARG A 190 29.20 2.59 -15.33
N GLY A 191 28.67 3.07 -16.46
CA GLY A 191 29.01 2.62 -17.80
C GLY A 191 30.08 3.48 -18.43
N GLY A 192 31.32 3.36 -17.98
CA GLY A 192 32.46 3.88 -18.73
C GLY A 192 32.57 3.14 -20.07
N ILE A 193 32.00 3.71 -21.12
CA ILE A 193 32.36 3.39 -22.50
C ILE A 193 33.05 4.63 -23.05
N THR A 194 34.39 4.57 -23.04
CA THR A 194 35.22 5.40 -23.90
C THR A 194 34.86 5.09 -25.36
N SER A 195 34.64 6.15 -26.14
CA SER A 195 34.63 6.13 -27.61
C SER A 195 35.84 5.42 -28.19
#